data_AF-A0A953XXQ9-F1
#
_entry.id   AF-A0A953XXQ9-F1
#
_cell.length_a   1.000
_cell.length_b   1.000
_cell.length_c   1.000
_cell.angle_alpha   90.00
_cell.angle_beta   90.00
_cell.angle_gamma   90.00
#
_symmetry.space_group_name_H-M   'P 1'
#
loop_
_entity.id
_entity.type
_entity.pdbx_description
1 polymer ?
#
loop_
_entity_poly.entity_id
_entity_poly.type
_entity_poly.pdbx_seq_one_letter_code
_entity_poly.pdbx_strand_id
1 'polypeptide(L)'
;MTEKVSDVFDGKLLESLTRFELAVRTLTSSGVRGEKRSRRKGSSAEYADHRQYTHGDDLRRLDWHALARLDTMLIRLYAAEETLPLEIIIDTSASMDFGQPTKFVTGARIG
;
A
#
# COMPACT_ATOMS: atom_id res chain seq x y z
N MET A 1 -21.22 36.58 23.86
CA MET A 1 -22.47 35.85 23.63
C MET A 1 -22.09 34.60 22.86
N THR A 2 -21.85 33.52 23.58
CA THR A 2 -21.27 32.29 23.02
C THR A 2 -22.44 31.34 22.73
N GLU A 3 -22.95 31.35 21.51
CA GLU A 3 -23.96 30.38 21.10
C GLU A 3 -23.37 28.98 21.22
N LYS A 4 -24.13 28.07 21.83
CA LYS A 4 -23.71 26.67 21.96
C LYS A 4 -23.75 26.06 20.58
N VAL A 5 -22.68 25.37 20.18
CA VAL A 5 -22.56 24.66 18.90
C VAL A 5 -23.75 23.71 18.63
N SER A 6 -24.43 23.26 19.70
CA SER A 6 -25.67 22.48 19.63
C SER A 6 -26.87 23.18 19.01
N ASP A 7 -26.90 24.52 18.97
CA ASP A 7 -28.03 25.29 18.42
C ASP A 7 -27.93 25.48 16.89
N VAL A 8 -26.74 25.24 16.31
CA VAL A 8 -26.46 25.43 14.88
C VAL A 8 -26.57 24.11 14.09
N PHE A 9 -26.43 22.97 14.75
CA PHE A 9 -26.42 21.65 14.11
C PHE A 9 -27.48 20.74 14.72
N ASP A 10 -28.38 20.23 13.87
CA ASP A 10 -29.42 19.27 14.25
C ASP A 10 -28.79 18.00 14.87
N GLY A 11 -29.35 17.51 15.98
CA GLY A 11 -28.80 16.37 16.71
C GLY A 11 -28.67 15.10 15.85
N LYS A 12 -29.58 14.92 14.88
CA LYS A 12 -29.53 13.83 13.90
C LYS A 12 -28.34 13.95 12.93
N LEU A 13 -27.93 15.17 12.60
CA LEU A 13 -26.77 15.43 11.75
C LEU A 13 -25.49 15.06 12.50
N LEU A 14 -25.39 15.43 13.78
CA LEU A 14 -24.23 15.10 14.62
C LEU A 14 -24.08 13.58 14.81
N GLU A 15 -25.18 12.86 15.00
CA GLU A 15 -25.17 11.39 15.11
C GLU A 15 -24.73 10.73 13.80
N SER A 16 -25.20 11.25 12.65
CA SER A 16 -24.82 10.76 11.33
C SER A 16 -23.35 11.02 11.02
N LEU A 17 -22.83 12.19 11.38
CA LEU A 17 -21.42 12.55 11.22
C LEU A 17 -20.51 11.68 12.10
N THR A 18 -20.92 11.40 13.34
CA THR A 18 -20.17 10.53 14.25
C THR A 18 -20.10 9.09 13.71
N ARG A 19 -21.22 8.59 13.16
CA ARG A 19 -21.26 7.27 12.52
C ARG A 19 -20.37 7.20 11.27
N PHE A 20 -20.35 8.27 10.49
CA PHE A 20 -19.50 8.38 9.31
C PHE A 20 -18.00 8.45 9.69
N GLU A 21 -17.65 9.23 10.70
CA GLU A 21 -16.28 9.31 11.23
C GLU A 21 -15.76 7.93 11.65
N LEU A 22 -16.57 7.15 12.37
CA LEU A 22 -16.22 5.79 12.78
C LEU A 22 -16.00 4.86 11.58
N ALA A 23 -16.84 4.96 10.54
CA ALA A 23 -16.70 4.16 9.32
C ALA A 23 -15.40 4.51 8.56
N VAL A 24 -15.13 5.79 8.36
CA VAL A 24 -13.92 6.28 7.69
C VAL A 24 -12.67 5.89 8.47
N ARG A 25 -12.67 6.04 9.80
CA ARG A 25 -11.52 5.69 10.63
C ARG A 25 -11.23 4.19 10.61
N THR A 26 -12.26 3.36 10.49
CA THR A 26 -12.12 1.90 10.37
C THR A 26 -11.54 1.52 9.01
N LEU A 27 -11.94 2.21 7.93
CA LEU A 27 -11.37 2.03 6.58
C LEU A 27 -9.90 2.47 6.50
N THR A 28 -9.52 3.56 7.16
CA THR A 28 -8.13 4.06 7.17
C THR A 28 -7.22 3.33 8.16
N SER A 29 -7.79 2.51 9.06
CA SER A 29 -7.05 1.75 10.08
C SER A 29 -6.38 0.49 9.52
N SER A 30 -6.57 0.16 8.24
CA SER A 30 -5.88 -0.94 7.56
C SER A 30 -4.42 -0.56 7.24
N GLY A 31 -3.58 -0.58 8.28
CA GLY A 31 -2.17 -1.02 8.20
C GLY A 31 -1.21 -0.26 7.26
N VAL A 32 -0.60 0.80 7.79
CA VAL A 32 0.87 0.93 8.00
C VAL A 32 1.79 0.22 6.98
N ARG A 33 2.63 0.97 6.24
CA ARG A 33 4.12 1.00 6.40
C ARG A 33 4.86 1.47 5.13
N GLY A 34 5.32 2.72 5.16
CA GLY A 34 6.70 3.10 4.79
C GLY A 34 7.02 3.28 3.30
N GLU A 35 6.91 4.52 2.80
CA GLU A 35 7.52 4.93 1.54
C GLU A 35 9.01 5.24 1.73
N LYS A 36 9.86 4.24 1.51
CA LYS A 36 11.19 4.45 0.93
C LYS A 36 11.44 3.39 -0.13
N ARG A 37 11.80 3.85 -1.34
CA ARG A 37 12.28 2.98 -2.44
C ARG A 37 13.29 1.96 -1.92
N SER A 38 12.94 0.68 -1.97
CA SER A 38 13.90 -0.40 -1.79
C SER A 38 14.67 -0.59 -3.10
N ARG A 39 15.97 -0.28 -3.09
CA ARG A 39 16.92 -0.76 -4.13
C ARG A 39 17.36 -2.19 -3.86
N ARG A 40 16.61 -2.96 -3.05
CA ARG A 40 17.10 -4.15 -2.35
C ARG A 40 16.41 -5.40 -2.87
N LYS A 41 17.22 -6.32 -3.39
CA LYS A 41 16.81 -7.66 -3.84
C LYS A 41 16.25 -8.44 -2.64
N GLY A 42 14.92 -8.53 -2.56
CA GLY A 42 14.15 -9.27 -1.55
C GLY A 42 13.92 -10.75 -1.93
N SER A 43 13.33 -11.50 -1.01
CA SER A 43 13.34 -12.97 -0.92
C SER A 43 12.09 -13.67 -1.49
N SER A 44 11.76 -13.48 -2.78
CA SER A 44 10.73 -14.35 -3.38
C SER A 44 11.27 -15.77 -3.61
N ALA A 45 10.37 -16.74 -3.69
CA ALA A 45 10.68 -18.13 -3.98
C ALA A 45 11.05 -18.37 -5.46
N GLU A 46 10.74 -17.41 -6.34
CA GLU A 46 11.01 -17.52 -7.77
C GLU A 46 12.43 -17.08 -8.10
N TYR A 47 13.20 -17.98 -8.72
CA TYR A 47 14.52 -17.70 -9.26
C TYR A 47 14.41 -16.66 -10.38
N ALA A 48 15.21 -15.60 -10.30
CA ALA A 48 15.22 -14.53 -11.30
C ALA A 48 16.40 -14.64 -12.26
N ASP A 49 17.63 -14.75 -11.73
CA ASP A 49 18.86 -14.72 -12.53
C ASP A 49 20.08 -15.14 -11.70
N HIS A 50 21.26 -15.19 -12.32
CA HIS A 50 22.56 -15.22 -11.65
C HIS A 50 23.31 -13.91 -11.84
N ARG A 51 24.17 -13.57 -10.88
CA ARG A 51 25.22 -12.56 -11.10
C ARG A 51 26.56 -13.03 -10.58
N GLN A 52 27.62 -12.40 -11.07
CA GLN A 52 28.95 -12.63 -10.52
C GLN A 52 29.04 -12.20 -9.06
N TYR A 53 29.68 -13.03 -8.24
CA TYR A 53 29.98 -12.75 -6.85
C TYR A 53 30.83 -11.49 -6.73
N THR A 54 30.53 -10.68 -5.72
CA THR A 54 31.35 -9.55 -5.29
C THR A 54 31.63 -9.68 -3.80
N HIS A 55 32.79 -9.20 -3.36
CA HIS A 55 33.16 -9.24 -1.95
C HIS A 55 32.09 -8.57 -1.09
N GLY A 56 31.63 -9.27 -0.05
CA GLY A 56 30.53 -8.85 0.82
C GLY A 56 29.18 -9.52 0.52
N ASP A 57 29.08 -10.31 -0.55
CA ASP A 57 27.88 -11.09 -0.83
C ASP A 57 27.74 -12.30 0.11
N ASP A 58 26.49 -12.66 0.43
CA ASP A 58 26.19 -13.82 1.26
C ASP A 58 26.46 -15.13 0.50
N LEU A 59 27.48 -15.87 0.93
CA LEU A 59 27.89 -17.16 0.35
C LEU A 59 26.80 -18.24 0.43
N ARG A 60 25.78 -18.10 1.30
CA ARG A 60 24.63 -19.01 1.32
C ARG A 60 23.83 -18.97 0.02
N ARG A 61 23.93 -17.87 -0.72
CA ARG A 61 23.28 -17.67 -2.03
C ARG A 61 24.17 -18.10 -3.19
N LEU A 62 25.39 -18.53 -2.93
CA LEU A 62 26.30 -19.03 -3.95
C LEU A 62 25.70 -20.27 -4.63
N ASP A 63 25.90 -20.37 -5.93
CA ASP A 63 25.60 -21.55 -6.71
C ASP A 63 26.82 -22.47 -6.76
N TRP A 64 26.84 -23.47 -5.87
CA TRP A 64 27.92 -24.45 -5.80
C TRP A 64 28.01 -25.33 -7.05
N HIS A 65 26.88 -25.56 -7.75
CA HIS A 65 26.88 -26.35 -8.98
C HIS A 65 27.50 -25.55 -10.13
N ALA A 66 27.20 -24.26 -10.23
CA ALA A 66 27.84 -23.38 -11.21
C ALA A 66 29.34 -23.26 -10.95
N LEU A 67 29.76 -23.13 -9.69
CA LEU A 67 31.18 -23.11 -9.33
C LEU A 67 31.88 -24.42 -9.77
N ALA A 68 31.29 -25.58 -9.47
CA ALA A 68 31.89 -26.88 -9.83
C ALA A 68 31.99 -27.13 -11.34
N ARG A 69 31.10 -26.54 -12.15
CA ARG A 69 31.03 -26.78 -13.61
C ARG A 69 31.74 -25.72 -14.44
N LEU A 70 31.75 -24.47 -13.98
CA LEU A 70 32.18 -23.30 -14.73
C LEU A 70 33.37 -22.57 -14.08
N ASP A 71 33.83 -23.03 -12.92
CA ASP A 71 34.89 -22.40 -12.11
C ASP A 71 34.65 -20.90 -11.87
N THR A 72 33.37 -20.51 -11.81
CA THR A 72 32.93 -19.12 -11.67
C THR A 72 31.98 -18.98 -10.50
N MET A 73 32.26 -18.03 -9.60
CA MET A 73 31.41 -17.77 -8.44
C MET A 73 30.18 -16.95 -8.85
N LEU A 74 29.03 -17.60 -8.92
CA LEU A 74 27.74 -16.99 -9.23
C LEU A 74 26.81 -16.99 -8.02
N ILE A 75 26.16 -15.84 -7.79
CA ILE A 75 25.15 -15.65 -6.75
C ILE A 75 23.76 -15.76 -7.38
N ARG A 76 22.93 -16.65 -6.82
CA ARG A 76 21.52 -16.80 -7.20
C ARG A 76 20.73 -15.56 -6.77
N LEU A 77 20.06 -14.95 -7.74
CA LEU A 77 19.14 -13.85 -7.54
C LEU A 77 17.73 -14.40 -7.56
N TYR A 78 16.95 -13.99 -6.57
CA TYR A 78 15.54 -14.27 -6.50
C TYR A 78 14.78 -13.01 -6.86
N ALA A 79 13.64 -13.18 -7.54
CA ALA A 79 12.68 -12.08 -7.67
C ALA A 79 12.28 -11.64 -6.25
N ALA A 80 11.85 -10.40 -6.09
CA ALA A 80 11.19 -9.99 -4.85
C ALA A 80 9.73 -9.74 -5.21
N GLU A 81 8.81 -10.42 -4.55
CA GLU A 81 7.41 -10.03 -4.60
C GLU A 81 7.28 -8.76 -3.76
N GLU A 82 6.91 -7.66 -4.41
CA GLU A 82 6.59 -6.41 -3.75
C GLU A 82 5.09 -6.14 -3.87
N THR A 83 4.45 -5.88 -2.75
CA THR A 83 3.07 -5.38 -2.71
C THR A 83 3.09 -3.88 -3.00
N LEU A 84 2.35 -3.44 -4.02
CA LEU A 84 2.19 -2.01 -4.33
C LEU A 84 1.04 -1.45 -3.47
N PRO A 85 1.31 -0.60 -2.44
CA PRO A 85 0.22 0.04 -1.71
C PRO A 85 -0.47 1.06 -2.63
N LEU A 86 -1.78 0.90 -2.82
CA LEU A 86 -2.62 1.85 -3.56
C LEU A 86 -3.49 2.60 -2.56
N GLU A 87 -3.31 3.91 -2.46
CA GLU A 87 -4.18 4.79 -1.67
C GLU A 87 -5.09 5.57 -2.60
N ILE A 88 -6.41 5.44 -2.42
CA ILE A 88 -7.42 6.11 -3.24
C ILE A 88 -8.04 7.23 -2.41
N ILE A 89 -7.84 8.47 -2.86
CA ILE A 89 -8.48 9.65 -2.27
C ILE A 89 -9.62 10.07 -3.17
N ILE A 90 -10.82 10.16 -2.61
CA ILE A 90 -12.04 10.52 -3.32
C ILE A 90 -12.43 11.95 -2.94
N ASP A 91 -12.65 12.80 -3.94
CA ASP A 91 -13.18 14.14 -3.73
C ASP A 91 -14.61 14.08 -3.15
N THR A 92 -14.92 14.96 -2.20
CA THR A 92 -16.25 15.09 -1.58
C THR A 92 -16.91 16.44 -1.90
N SER A 93 -16.40 17.16 -2.90
CA SER A 93 -16.97 18.43 -3.35
C SER A 93 -18.37 18.23 -3.98
N ALA A 94 -19.15 19.32 -4.04
CA ALA A 94 -20.50 19.33 -4.64
C ALA A 94 -20.55 18.86 -6.10
N SER A 95 -19.40 18.86 -6.80
CA SER A 95 -19.32 18.35 -8.18
C SER A 95 -19.53 16.82 -8.27
N MET A 96 -19.43 16.12 -7.14
CA MET A 96 -19.56 14.68 -7.02
C MET A 96 -21.02 14.20 -6.90
N ASP A 97 -21.97 15.12 -6.69
CA ASP A 97 -23.42 14.86 -6.65
C ASP A 97 -24.05 14.74 -8.05
N PHE A 98 -23.24 14.80 -9.10
CA PHE A 98 -23.71 14.69 -10.48
C PHE A 98 -24.04 13.24 -10.86
N GLY A 99 -25.20 13.03 -11.50
CA GLY A 99 -25.62 11.75 -12.08
C GLY A 99 -26.45 10.85 -11.16
N GLN A 100 -26.98 9.75 -11.71
CA GLN A 100 -27.72 8.70 -10.98
C GLN A 100 -27.22 7.32 -11.41
N PRO A 101 -26.47 6.58 -10.57
CA PRO A 101 -25.98 6.98 -9.24
C PRO A 101 -24.94 8.11 -9.32
N THR A 102 -24.75 8.83 -8.22
CA THR A 102 -23.81 9.97 -8.18
C THR A 102 -22.36 9.51 -8.39
N LYS A 103 -21.50 10.41 -8.88
CA LYS A 103 -20.06 10.16 -9.02
C LYS A 103 -19.44 9.74 -7.69
N PHE A 104 -19.89 10.36 -6.58
CA PHE A 104 -19.45 9.99 -5.24
C PHE A 104 -19.74 8.52 -4.92
N VAL A 105 -20.99 8.07 -5.12
CA VAL A 105 -21.39 6.68 -4.85
C VAL A 105 -20.61 5.71 -5.73
N THR A 106 -20.26 6.11 -6.95
CA THR A 106 -19.47 5.28 -7.86
C THR A 106 -18.01 5.20 -7.41
N GLY A 107 -17.39 6.33 -7.03
CA GLY A 107 -16.03 6.37 -6.51
C GLY A 107 -15.86 5.60 -5.21
N ALA A 108 -16.86 5.70 -4.30
CA ALA A 108 -16.86 5.01 -3.01
C ALA A 108 -16.92 3.47 -3.10
N ARG A 109 -17.22 2.91 -4.27
CA ARG A 109 -17.23 1.45 -4.52
C ARG A 109 -15.87 0.88 -4.93
N ILE A 110 -14.89 1.75 -5.20
CA ILE A 110 -13.57 1.36 -5.71
C ILE A 110 -12.61 1.00 -4.54
N GLY A 111 -12.94 1.41 -3.30
CA GLY A 111 -12.20 1.09 -2.09
C GLY A 111 -12.76 -0.11 -1.33
#